data_AF-A0A479ZWF5-F1
#
_entry.id   AF-A0A479ZWF5-F1
#
_cell.length_a   1.000
_cell.length_b   1.000
_cell.length_c   1.000
_cell.angle_alpha   90.00
_cell.angle_beta   90.00
_cell.angle_gamma   90.00
#
_symmetry.space_group_name_H-M   'P 1'
#
loop_
_entity.id
_entity.type
_entity.pdbx_description
1 polymer ?
#
loop_
_entity_poly.entity_id
_entity_poly.type
_entity_poly.pdbx_seq_one_letter_code
_entity_poly.pdbx_strand_id
1 'polypeptide(L)'
;MGTGTNNAKLIYYHRISKVLLISNQELKVIMTTQAEIINQLKVLEALSKQGGYSDILASSLRKIIHQEREHIQQQIRELESDLQVFEQRYQLSSVEFYQQFKAGKLGDEVDFVEWSAFYQMWSDLQSRLALLQS
;
A
#
# COMPACT_ATOMS: atom_id res chain seq x y z
N MET A 1 -3.31 26.41 12.87
CA MET A 1 -3.59 25.71 11.60
C MET A 1 -2.38 24.84 11.30
N GLY A 2 -2.47 23.54 11.53
CA GLY A 2 -1.33 22.63 11.39
C GLY A 2 -1.71 21.21 11.79
N THR A 3 -2.31 20.47 10.87
CA THR A 3 -2.73 19.07 11.09
C THR A 3 -2.65 18.22 9.81
N GLY A 4 -1.69 18.49 8.91
CA GLY A 4 -1.47 17.69 7.69
C GLY A 4 -0.27 16.75 7.76
N THR A 5 0.79 17.14 8.45
CA THR A 5 2.11 16.48 8.38
C THR A 5 2.34 15.33 9.38
N ASN A 6 1.35 15.01 10.23
CA ASN A 6 1.52 14.01 11.28
C ASN A 6 1.17 12.58 10.83
N ASN A 7 0.33 12.44 9.81
CA ASN A 7 -0.20 11.13 9.42
C ASN A 7 0.82 10.30 8.63
N ALA A 8 1.61 10.93 7.77
CA ALA A 8 2.58 10.25 6.93
C ALA A 8 3.84 9.85 7.71
N LYS A 9 4.29 10.68 8.68
CA LYS A 9 5.26 10.27 9.71
C LYS A 9 4.73 9.11 10.55
N LEU A 10 3.47 9.17 10.99
CA LEU A 10 2.83 8.06 11.71
C LEU A 10 2.77 6.80 10.86
N ILE A 11 2.51 6.85 9.55
CA ILE A 11 2.45 5.66 8.69
C ILE A 11 3.86 5.08 8.46
N TYR A 12 4.88 5.91 8.25
CA TYR A 12 6.27 5.45 8.11
C TYR A 12 6.82 4.86 9.43
N TYR A 13 6.64 5.58 10.54
CA TYR A 13 6.97 5.05 11.87
C TYR A 13 6.11 3.85 12.24
N HIS A 14 4.84 3.75 11.81
CA HIS A 14 3.99 2.59 12.08
C HIS A 14 4.37 1.37 11.23
N ARG A 15 4.89 1.56 10.00
CA ARG A 15 5.37 0.46 9.14
C ARG A 15 6.74 -0.05 9.61
N ILE A 16 7.66 0.84 10.00
CA ILE A 16 8.94 0.46 10.62
C ILE A 16 8.74 -0.09 12.04
N SER A 17 7.85 0.51 12.83
CA SER A 17 7.50 0.02 14.17
C SER A 17 6.78 -1.33 14.09
N LYS A 18 5.88 -1.58 13.13
CA LYS A 18 5.33 -2.93 12.91
C LYS A 18 6.42 -3.93 12.55
N VAL A 19 7.34 -3.61 11.65
CA VAL A 19 8.38 -4.59 11.28
C VAL A 19 9.36 -4.88 12.42
N LEU A 20 9.60 -3.94 13.33
CA LEU A 20 10.55 -4.10 14.45
C LEU A 20 9.91 -4.47 15.81
N LEU A 21 8.58 -4.36 15.99
CA LEU A 21 7.87 -4.60 17.26
C LEU A 21 6.69 -5.60 17.17
N ILE A 22 6.46 -6.29 16.06
CA ILE A 22 5.47 -7.38 16.06
C ILE A 22 6.06 -8.57 16.86
N SER A 23 5.47 -8.84 18.02
CA SER A 23 5.75 -10.03 18.83
C SER A 23 5.61 -11.31 17.98
N ASN A 24 6.44 -12.33 18.24
CA ASN A 24 6.35 -13.63 17.56
C ASN A 24 4.94 -14.25 17.59
N GLN A 25 4.10 -13.89 18.58
CA GLN A 25 2.70 -14.33 18.63
C GLN A 25 1.81 -13.61 17.61
N GLU A 26 2.00 -12.31 17.38
CA GLU A 26 1.24 -11.55 16.39
C GLU A 26 1.65 -11.91 14.95
N LEU A 27 2.95 -12.17 14.71
CA LEU A 27 3.41 -12.73 13.43
C LEU A 27 2.72 -14.07 13.12
N LYS A 28 2.63 -14.96 14.12
CA LYS A 28 1.96 -16.26 13.97
C LYS A 28 0.47 -16.11 13.69
N VAL A 29 -0.22 -15.18 14.37
CA VAL A 29 -1.65 -14.91 14.13
C VAL A 29 -1.87 -14.37 12.72
N ILE A 30 -1.08 -13.38 12.27
CA ILE A 30 -1.18 -12.82 10.92
C ILE A 30 -0.95 -13.89 9.85
N MET A 31 0.08 -14.72 10.00
CA MET A 31 0.35 -15.83 9.09
C MET A 31 -0.78 -16.88 9.10
N THR A 32 -1.37 -17.16 10.26
CA THR A 32 -2.50 -18.09 10.40
C THR A 32 -3.75 -17.54 9.70
N THR A 33 -4.06 -16.25 9.86
CA THR A 33 -5.19 -15.59 9.19
C THR A 33 -5.00 -15.51 7.67
N GLN A 34 -3.78 -15.25 7.20
CA GLN A 34 -3.50 -15.24 5.76
C GLN A 34 -3.64 -16.63 5.13
N ALA A 35 -3.15 -17.67 5.79
CA ALA A 35 -3.32 -19.05 5.34
C ALA A 35 -4.81 -19.45 5.27
N GLU A 36 -5.60 -19.04 6.26
CA GLU A 36 -7.05 -19.28 6.28
C GLU A 36 -7.76 -18.62 5.09
N ILE A 37 -7.48 -17.34 4.83
CA ILE A 37 -8.05 -16.61 3.69
C ILE A 37 -7.68 -17.28 2.36
N ILE A 38 -6.42 -17.69 2.19
CA ILE A 38 -5.98 -18.39 0.98
C ILE A 38 -6.74 -19.70 0.79
N ASN A 39 -6.95 -20.47 1.87
CA ASN A 39 -7.70 -21.71 1.79
C ASN A 39 -9.17 -21.46 1.42
N GLN A 40 -9.80 -20.43 1.99
CA GLN A 40 -11.16 -20.04 1.64
C GLN A 40 -11.26 -19.63 0.16
N LEU A 41 -10.30 -18.86 -0.36
CA LEU A 41 -10.23 -18.50 -1.78
C LEU A 41 -10.12 -19.73 -2.69
N LYS A 42 -9.30 -20.72 -2.32
CA LYS A 42 -9.18 -21.99 -3.07
C LYS A 42 -10.48 -22.80 -3.08
N VAL A 43 -11.22 -22.82 -1.98
CA VAL A 43 -12.53 -23.47 -1.91
C VAL A 43 -13.52 -22.77 -2.85
N LEU A 44 -13.57 -21.44 -2.82
CA LEU A 44 -14.43 -20.65 -3.72
C LEU A 44 -14.06 -20.86 -5.19
N GLU A 45 -12.77 -20.93 -5.51
CA GLU A 45 -12.27 -21.24 -6.86
C GLU A 45 -12.73 -22.64 -7.31
N ALA A 46 -12.61 -23.66 -6.45
CA ALA A 46 -13.02 -25.01 -6.76
C ALA A 46 -14.54 -25.13 -7.00
N LEU A 47 -15.36 -24.46 -6.18
CA LEU A 47 -16.81 -24.40 -6.34
C LEU A 47 -17.20 -23.73 -7.67
N SER A 48 -16.54 -22.62 -8.00
CA SER A 48 -16.74 -21.91 -9.28
C SER A 48 -16.43 -22.83 -10.48
N LYS A 49 -15.32 -23.58 -10.44
CA LYS A 49 -14.91 -24.51 -11.52
C LYS A 49 -15.89 -25.67 -11.73
N GLN A 50 -16.64 -26.07 -10.70
CA GLN A 50 -17.65 -27.13 -10.79
C GLN A 50 -19.02 -26.62 -11.27
N GLY A 51 -19.13 -25.35 -11.67
CA GLY A 51 -20.37 -24.73 -12.14
C GLY A 51 -21.30 -24.25 -11.01
N GLY A 52 -20.85 -24.36 -9.75
CA GLY A 52 -21.57 -23.87 -8.58
C GLY A 52 -21.12 -22.45 -8.22
N TYR A 53 -21.65 -21.43 -8.90
CA TYR A 53 -21.56 -20.06 -8.39
C TYR A 53 -22.93 -19.58 -7.93
N SER A 54 -22.97 -18.99 -6.74
CA SER A 54 -24.14 -18.25 -6.26
C SER A 54 -23.99 -16.78 -6.65
N ASP A 55 -25.08 -16.14 -7.10
CA ASP A 55 -25.11 -14.70 -7.37
C ASP A 55 -24.66 -13.87 -6.17
N ILE A 56 -24.90 -14.37 -4.95
CA ILE A 56 -24.45 -13.75 -3.71
C ILE A 56 -22.93 -13.76 -3.62
N LEU A 57 -22.27 -14.87 -3.98
CA LEU A 57 -20.80 -14.96 -3.98
C LEU A 57 -20.19 -14.04 -5.03
N ALA A 58 -20.73 -14.07 -6.26
CA ALA A 58 -20.24 -13.24 -7.36
C ALA A 58 -20.39 -11.74 -7.07
N SER A 59 -21.53 -11.33 -6.52
CA SER A 59 -21.77 -9.93 -6.13
C SER A 59 -20.93 -9.50 -4.93
N SER A 60 -20.71 -10.39 -3.95
CA SER A 60 -19.83 -10.11 -2.81
C SER A 60 -18.38 -9.93 -3.22
N LEU A 61 -17.85 -10.80 -4.08
CA LEU A 61 -16.48 -10.69 -4.59
C LEU A 61 -16.28 -9.39 -5.37
N ARG A 62 -17.23 -9.03 -6.24
CA ARG A 62 -17.20 -7.74 -6.97
C ARG A 62 -17.19 -6.55 -6.01
N LYS A 63 -18.01 -6.58 -4.96
CA LYS A 63 -18.05 -5.50 -3.95
C LYS A 63 -16.73 -5.36 -3.21
N ILE A 64 -16.14 -6.47 -2.77
CA ILE A 64 -14.84 -6.47 -2.07
C ILE A 64 -13.74 -5.88 -2.97
N ILE A 65 -13.63 -6.35 -4.21
CA ILE A 65 -12.63 -5.84 -5.17
C ILE A 65 -12.87 -4.36 -5.48
N HIS A 66 -14.13 -3.94 -5.62
CA HIS A 66 -14.46 -2.53 -5.84
C HIS A 66 -14.05 -1.66 -4.64
N GLN A 67 -14.41 -2.07 -3.42
CA GLN A 67 -14.07 -1.34 -2.20
C GLN A 67 -12.55 -1.22 -2.02
N GLU A 68 -11.81 -2.29 -2.27
CA GLU A 68 -10.35 -2.28 -2.15
C GLU A 68 -9.70 -1.34 -3.17
N ARG A 69 -10.21 -1.32 -4.42
CA ARG A 69 -9.73 -0.39 -5.45
C ARG A 69 -9.97 1.06 -5.07
N GLU A 70 -11.19 1.40 -4.65
CA GLU A 70 -11.53 2.77 -4.24
C GLU A 70 -10.66 3.24 -3.08
N HIS A 71 -10.43 2.35 -2.10
CA HIS A 71 -9.55 2.64 -0.97
C HIS A 71 -8.11 2.90 -1.41
N ILE A 72 -7.52 2.02 -2.22
CA ILE A 72 -6.15 2.19 -2.72
C ILE A 72 -6.02 3.45 -3.58
N GLN A 73 -6.99 3.73 -4.45
CA GLN A 73 -6.98 4.93 -5.29
C GLN A 73 -7.05 6.20 -4.44
N GLN A 74 -7.79 6.20 -3.34
CA GLN A 74 -7.82 7.32 -2.41
C GLN A 74 -6.46 7.55 -1.75
N GLN A 75 -5.81 6.47 -1.27
CA GLN A 75 -4.47 6.56 -0.68
C GLN A 75 -3.41 7.04 -1.69
N ILE A 76 -3.52 6.60 -2.95
CA ILE A 76 -2.65 7.07 -4.04
C ILE A 76 -2.80 8.58 -4.25
N ARG A 77 -4.04 9.10 -4.32
CA ARG A 77 -4.29 10.54 -4.48
C ARG A 77 -3.71 11.38 -3.35
N GLU A 78 -3.81 10.88 -2.12
CA GLU A 78 -3.22 11.54 -0.94
C GLU A 78 -1.69 11.60 -1.05
N LEU A 79 -1.05 10.48 -1.39
CA LEU A 79 0.39 10.44 -1.58
C LEU A 79 0.86 11.29 -2.77
N GLU A 80 0.10 11.34 -3.86
CA GLU A 80 0.41 12.21 -5.00
C GLU A 80 0.41 13.68 -4.60
N SER A 81 -0.56 14.10 -3.77
CA SER A 81 -0.58 15.45 -3.19
C SER A 81 0.64 15.70 -2.30
N ASP A 82 1.04 14.75 -1.47
CA ASP A 82 2.21 14.89 -0.60
C ASP A 82 3.51 14.95 -1.41
N LEU A 83 3.65 14.10 -2.43
CA LEU A 83 4.79 14.07 -3.34
C LEU A 83 4.93 15.39 -4.10
N GLN A 84 3.82 15.96 -4.57
CA GLN A 84 3.81 17.23 -5.30
C GLN A 84 4.41 18.39 -4.48
N VAL A 85 4.26 18.38 -3.15
CA VAL A 85 4.88 19.39 -2.26
C VAL A 85 6.40 19.34 -2.35
N PHE A 86 6.99 18.14 -2.36
CA PHE A 86 8.43 17.97 -2.50
C PHE A 86 8.90 18.31 -3.92
N GLU A 87 8.17 17.84 -4.94
CA GLU A 87 8.48 18.11 -6.34
C GLU A 87 8.54 19.61 -6.64
N GLN A 88 7.59 20.39 -6.12
CA GLN A 88 7.59 21.84 -6.26
C GLN A 88 8.72 22.51 -5.46
N ARG A 89 9.00 22.03 -4.24
CA ARG A 89 10.05 22.59 -3.37
C ARG A 89 11.44 22.41 -3.99
N TYR A 90 11.72 21.23 -4.52
CA TYR A 90 13.03 20.84 -5.02
C TYR A 90 13.16 20.92 -6.54
N GLN A 91 12.08 21.24 -7.25
CA GLN A 91 12.03 21.32 -8.72
C GLN A 91 12.56 20.05 -9.40
N LEU A 92 12.20 18.90 -8.83
CA LEU A 92 12.66 17.58 -9.25
C LEU A 92 11.49 16.61 -9.17
N SER A 93 11.25 15.79 -10.19
CA SER A 93 10.16 14.81 -10.11
C SER A 93 10.46 13.73 -9.07
N SER A 94 9.44 13.15 -8.44
CA SER A 94 9.64 12.10 -7.41
C SER A 94 10.34 10.87 -7.99
N VAL A 95 10.11 10.56 -9.27
CA VAL A 95 10.77 9.45 -9.98
C VAL A 95 12.27 9.70 -10.09
N GLU A 96 12.69 10.87 -10.56
CA GLU A 96 14.09 11.24 -10.70
C GLU A 96 14.78 11.37 -9.34
N PHE A 97 14.10 12.00 -8.38
CA PHE A 97 14.54 12.09 -7.00
C PHE A 97 14.84 10.70 -6.43
N TYR A 98 13.89 9.76 -6.54
CA TYR A 98 14.05 8.43 -5.96
C TYR A 98 15.20 7.66 -6.60
N GLN A 99 15.39 7.77 -7.92
CA GLN A 99 16.53 7.17 -8.61
C GLN A 99 17.87 7.71 -8.09
N GLN A 100 17.97 9.03 -7.91
CA GLN A 100 19.19 9.67 -7.39
C GLN A 100 19.45 9.32 -5.92
N PHE A 101 18.40 9.32 -5.09
CA PHE A 101 18.45 8.94 -3.68
C PHE A 101 18.93 7.49 -3.51
N LYS A 102 18.35 6.55 -4.27
CA LYS A 102 18.77 5.13 -4.25
C LYS A 102 20.19 4.91 -4.76
N ALA A 103 20.69 5.78 -5.63
CA ALA A 103 22.06 5.76 -6.11
C ALA A 103 23.07 6.40 -5.12
N GLY A 104 22.62 6.90 -3.97
CA GLY A 104 23.47 7.57 -2.98
C GLY A 104 24.01 8.92 -3.47
N LYS A 105 23.34 9.55 -4.45
CA LYS A 105 23.75 10.84 -5.04
C LYS A 105 23.18 12.04 -4.28
N LEU A 106 22.23 11.80 -3.36
CA LEU A 106 21.61 12.79 -2.52
C LEU A 106 22.03 12.55 -1.06
N GLY A 107 21.98 13.60 -0.24
CA GLY A 107 22.30 13.52 1.17
C GLY A 107 21.22 12.79 1.97
N ASP A 108 21.37 12.84 3.29
CA ASP A 108 20.49 12.24 4.29
C ASP A 108 19.56 13.27 4.95
N GLU A 109 19.27 14.38 4.26
CA GLU A 109 18.32 15.37 4.72
C GLU A 109 16.99 14.71 5.07
N VAL A 110 16.39 15.14 6.18
CA VAL A 110 15.13 14.58 6.68
C VAL A 110 14.04 14.61 5.60
N ASP A 111 13.99 15.68 4.81
CA ASP A 111 13.05 15.83 3.70
C ASP A 111 13.26 14.75 2.61
N PHE A 112 14.50 14.37 2.30
CA PHE A 112 14.79 13.32 1.31
C PHE A 112 14.41 11.93 1.84
N VAL A 113 14.68 11.66 3.11
CA VAL A 113 14.23 10.40 3.73
C VAL A 113 12.69 10.30 3.69
N GLU A 114 11.99 11.36 4.07
CA GLU A 114 10.52 11.41 4.05
C GLU A 114 9.96 11.29 2.64
N TRP A 115 10.50 12.03 1.68
CA TRP A 115 10.10 11.95 0.27
C TRP A 115 10.31 10.54 -0.30
N SER A 116 11.44 9.89 0.02
CA SER A 116 11.73 8.53 -0.45
C SER A 116 10.71 7.52 0.08
N ALA A 117 10.26 7.70 1.33
CA ALA A 117 9.24 6.87 1.95
C ALA A 117 7.88 7.02 1.26
N PHE A 118 7.46 8.25 0.98
CA PHE A 118 6.19 8.51 0.30
C PHE A 118 6.18 7.96 -1.11
N TYR A 119 7.29 8.13 -1.84
CA TYR A 119 7.40 7.60 -3.20
C TYR A 119 7.35 6.07 -3.21
N GLN A 120 8.04 5.42 -2.27
CA GLN A 120 8.01 3.97 -2.15
C GLN A 120 6.60 3.47 -1.80
N MET A 121 5.90 4.14 -0.87
CA MET A 121 4.51 3.79 -0.54
C MET A 121 3.57 3.96 -1.74
N TRP A 122 3.72 5.04 -2.51
CA TRP A 122 2.94 5.27 -3.72
C TRP A 122 3.20 4.17 -4.76
N SER A 123 4.47 3.80 -4.97
CA SER A 123 4.86 2.75 -5.91
C SER A 123 4.31 1.37 -5.51
N ASP A 124 4.34 1.03 -4.22
CA ASP A 124 3.74 -0.19 -3.67
C ASP A 124 2.22 -0.24 -3.95
N LEU A 125 1.52 0.88 -3.70
CA LEU A 125 0.08 0.99 -3.92
C LEU A 125 -0.30 0.92 -5.40
N GLN A 126 0.48 1.56 -6.28
CA GLN A 126 0.30 1.44 -7.73
C GLN A 126 0.41 -0.01 -8.20
N SER A 127 1.41 -0.74 -7.70
CA SER A 127 1.60 -2.16 -8.00
C SER A 127 0.40 -3.01 -7.52
N ARG A 128 -0.12 -2.70 -6.32
CA ARG A 128 -1.29 -3.37 -5.77
C ARG A 128 -2.58 -3.05 -6.54
N LEU A 129 -2.74 -1.80 -6.98
CA LEU A 129 -3.88 -1.39 -7.79
C LEU A 129 -3.89 -2.12 -9.14
N ALA A 130 -2.73 -2.26 -9.78
CA ALA A 130 -2.59 -2.98 -11.03
C ALA A 130 -3.06 -4.45 -10.91
N LEU A 131 -2.74 -5.12 -9.79
CA LEU A 131 -3.20 -6.49 -9.51
C LEU A 131 -4.73 -6.60 -9.33
N LEU A 132 -5.40 -5.53 -8.90
CA LEU A 132 -6.87 -5.52 -8.76
C LEU A 132 -7.58 -5.15 -10.05
N GLN A 133 -6.85 -4.71 -11.07
CA GLN A 133 -7.36 -4.31 -12.38
C GLN A 133 -7.14 -5.38 -13.47
N SER A 134 -6.31 -6.39 -13.21
CA SER A 134 -6.08 -7.54 -14.10
C SER A 134 -7.25 -8.51 -14.10
#